data_AF-A0A397E1L7-F1
#
_entry.id   AF-A0A397E1L7-F1
#
_cell.length_a   1.000
_cell.length_b   1.000
_cell.length_c   1.000
_cell.angle_alpha   90.00
_cell.angle_beta   90.00
_cell.angle_gamma   90.00
#
_symmetry.space_group_name_H-M   'P 1'
#
loop_
_entity.id
_entity.type
_entity.pdbx_description
1 polymer ?
#
loop_
_entity_poly.entity_id
_entity_poly.type
_entity_poly.pdbx_seq_one_letter_code
_entity_poly.pdbx_strand_id
1 'polypeptide(L)'
;MLEAAKTIQHRISKYLAITLETCAHAGTGNVLKVQSLLRVCATHVVDDPNEGAHQLAAVLGIALVTVGESVGSEMAVRTFDHLLQYGEVNVRRAVPLALALQSVSNPEYSLIDTLSRLTHDADAGVAQSAILALGLVSAGTNNSRVAGLLRQLSEFYSREANHLFVVRIAQGFLHMGKGLITLHPFHSDRLILSRVALSGLLAVLHAALDMEKTIFDNSHYFLYCIVTAMQPRMLITVDEQGNPLPVSVRVGQAVEVVGQAGRPKSITGFQTHNTPVLLNVKDRAELATDEYIALTNVLEGIVILRKNPDFQPDA
;
A
#
# COMPACT_ATOMS: atom_id res chain seq x y z
N MET A 1 -25.33 3.72 -12.53
CA MET A 1 -24.03 3.60 -13.24
C MET A 1 -23.68 2.15 -13.55
N LEU A 2 -23.74 1.22 -12.60
CA LEU A 2 -23.46 -0.20 -12.83
C LEU A 2 -24.41 -0.85 -13.86
N GLU A 3 -25.71 -0.53 -13.80
CA GLU A 3 -26.69 -0.97 -14.81
C GLU A 3 -26.46 -0.31 -16.18
N ALA A 4 -25.96 0.94 -16.21
CA ALA A 4 -25.60 1.64 -17.45
C ALA A 4 -24.31 1.12 -18.09
N ALA A 5 -23.40 0.51 -17.31
CA ALA A 5 -22.26 -0.21 -17.86
C ALA A 5 -22.69 -1.53 -18.49
N LYS A 6 -23.61 -2.26 -17.82
CA LYS A 6 -24.16 -3.54 -18.29
C LYS A 6 -25.01 -3.43 -19.56
N THR A 7 -25.55 -2.26 -19.88
CA THR A 7 -26.31 -2.03 -21.13
C THR A 7 -25.41 -1.88 -22.36
N ILE A 8 -24.11 -1.65 -22.21
CA ILE A 8 -23.15 -1.59 -23.32
C ILE A 8 -22.78 -3.02 -23.72
N GLN A 9 -23.14 -3.47 -24.93
CA GLN A 9 -22.90 -4.83 -25.41
C GLN A 9 -21.43 -5.13 -25.81
N HIS A 10 -20.47 -4.27 -25.46
CA HIS A 10 -19.07 -4.42 -25.87
C HIS A 10 -18.26 -5.23 -24.84
N ARG A 11 -17.23 -5.95 -25.27
CA ARG A 11 -16.36 -6.80 -24.41
C ARG A 11 -15.78 -6.02 -23.20
N ILE A 12 -15.42 -4.75 -23.40
CA ILE A 12 -14.93 -3.83 -22.35
C ILE A 12 -15.95 -3.60 -21.22
N SER A 13 -17.26 -3.79 -21.49
CA SER A 13 -18.31 -3.61 -20.49
C SER A 13 -18.12 -4.53 -19.28
N LYS A 14 -17.74 -5.79 -19.47
CA LYS A 14 -17.50 -6.71 -18.35
C LYS A 14 -16.35 -6.24 -17.46
N TYR A 15 -15.29 -5.67 -18.05
CA TYR A 15 -14.14 -5.14 -17.33
C TYR A 15 -14.56 -3.95 -16.49
N LEU A 16 -15.22 -2.99 -17.14
CA LEU A 16 -15.67 -1.76 -16.53
C LEU A 16 -16.74 -2.02 -15.45
N ALA A 17 -17.62 -3.00 -15.65
CA ALA A 17 -18.60 -3.41 -14.65
C ALA A 17 -17.93 -4.00 -13.40
N ILE A 18 -16.95 -4.90 -13.57
CA ILE A 18 -16.19 -5.48 -12.45
C ILE A 18 -15.42 -4.38 -11.72
N THR A 19 -14.69 -3.52 -12.43
CA THR A 19 -13.91 -2.42 -11.82
C THR A 19 -14.81 -1.42 -11.09
N LEU A 20 -15.98 -1.07 -11.64
CA LEU A 20 -16.93 -0.19 -10.95
C LEU A 20 -17.51 -0.85 -9.70
N GLU A 21 -17.83 -2.13 -9.77
CA GLU A 21 -18.38 -2.87 -8.64
C GLU A 21 -17.34 -3.01 -7.52
N THR A 22 -16.07 -3.29 -7.85
CA THR A 22 -15.00 -3.42 -6.87
C THR A 22 -14.66 -2.07 -6.23
N CYS A 23 -14.66 -0.98 -7.00
CA CYS A 23 -14.50 0.38 -6.49
C CYS A 23 -15.65 0.80 -5.55
N ALA A 24 -16.89 0.37 -5.81
CA ALA A 24 -18.02 0.65 -4.93
C ALA A 24 -17.91 -0.08 -3.57
N HIS A 25 -17.28 -1.25 -3.56
CA HIS A 25 -17.08 -2.08 -2.37
C HIS A 25 -15.67 -1.97 -1.76
N ALA A 26 -14.89 -0.95 -2.14
CA ALA A 26 -13.54 -0.74 -1.63
C ALA A 26 -13.52 -0.61 -0.10
N GLY A 27 -12.69 -1.41 0.56
CA GLY A 27 -12.51 -1.39 2.02
C GLY A 27 -13.70 -1.87 2.86
N THR A 28 -14.71 -2.52 2.25
CA THR A 28 -15.91 -2.98 2.98
C THR A 28 -15.77 -4.37 3.60
N GLY A 29 -14.75 -5.15 3.25
CA GLY A 29 -14.56 -6.51 3.82
C GLY A 29 -15.61 -7.54 3.38
N ASN A 30 -16.45 -7.25 2.38
CA ASN A 30 -17.56 -8.14 2.01
C ASN A 30 -17.08 -9.46 1.39
N VAL A 31 -17.11 -10.53 2.19
CA VAL A 31 -16.67 -11.88 1.81
C VAL A 31 -17.49 -12.47 0.66
N LEU A 32 -18.80 -12.21 0.58
CA LEU A 32 -19.63 -12.70 -0.52
C LEU A 32 -19.19 -12.10 -1.85
N LYS A 33 -18.77 -10.83 -1.84
CA LYS A 33 -18.25 -10.17 -3.03
C LYS A 33 -16.92 -10.77 -3.44
N VAL A 34 -16.01 -11.01 -2.49
CA VAL A 34 -14.74 -11.70 -2.75
C VAL A 34 -14.99 -13.10 -3.35
N GLN A 35 -15.91 -13.88 -2.79
CA GLN A 35 -16.27 -15.18 -3.35
C GLN A 35 -16.84 -15.10 -4.77
N SER A 36 -17.66 -14.08 -5.06
CA SER A 36 -18.18 -13.86 -6.41
C SER A 36 -17.07 -13.56 -7.41
N LEU A 37 -16.07 -12.75 -7.01
CA LEU A 37 -14.91 -12.40 -7.83
C LEU A 37 -14.00 -13.62 -8.03
N LEU A 38 -13.82 -14.45 -7.01
CA LEU A 38 -13.05 -15.70 -7.13
C LEU A 38 -13.69 -16.68 -8.11
N ARG A 39 -15.02 -16.78 -8.16
CA ARG A 39 -15.69 -17.59 -9.18
C ARG A 39 -15.41 -17.09 -10.59
N VAL A 40 -15.38 -15.76 -10.78
CA VAL A 40 -15.02 -15.14 -12.08
C VAL A 40 -13.55 -15.39 -12.43
N CYS A 41 -12.65 -15.41 -11.45
CA CYS A 41 -11.25 -15.79 -11.67
C CYS A 41 -11.08 -17.28 -11.99
N ALA A 42 -11.95 -18.15 -11.45
CA ALA A 42 -11.89 -19.60 -11.62
C ALA A 42 -12.56 -20.10 -12.92
N THR A 43 -13.39 -19.28 -13.58
CA THR A 43 -13.91 -19.62 -14.91
C THR A 43 -12.78 -19.54 -15.93
N HIS A 44 -12.31 -20.72 -16.36
CA HIS A 44 -11.37 -20.86 -17.47
C HIS A 44 -11.98 -20.30 -18.74
N VAL A 45 -11.34 -19.29 -19.32
CA VAL A 45 -11.76 -18.72 -20.60
C VAL A 45 -10.87 -19.36 -21.66
N VAL A 46 -11.44 -20.31 -22.40
CA VAL A 46 -10.71 -21.12 -23.39
C VAL A 46 -10.49 -20.35 -24.71
N ASP A 47 -11.24 -19.26 -24.93
CA ASP A 47 -11.27 -18.55 -26.21
C ASP A 47 -10.94 -17.04 -26.00
N ASP A 48 -9.86 -16.57 -26.65
CA ASP A 48 -9.34 -15.19 -26.74
C ASP A 48 -8.45 -14.62 -25.60
N PRO A 49 -7.16 -14.26 -25.87
CA PRO A 49 -6.25 -13.63 -24.90
C PRO A 49 -6.70 -12.24 -24.41
N ASN A 50 -7.65 -11.60 -25.10
CA ASN A 50 -8.23 -10.31 -24.70
C ASN A 50 -9.40 -10.43 -23.71
N GLU A 51 -9.99 -11.63 -23.53
CA GLU A 51 -11.03 -11.85 -22.51
C GLU A 51 -10.45 -12.04 -21.11
N GLY A 52 -9.14 -12.34 -20.99
CA GLY A 52 -8.41 -12.43 -19.73
C GLY A 52 -8.31 -11.11 -18.96
N ALA A 53 -8.56 -9.96 -19.60
CA ALA A 53 -8.51 -8.66 -18.94
C ALA A 53 -9.52 -8.54 -17.78
N HIS A 54 -10.68 -9.21 -17.89
CA HIS A 54 -11.71 -9.24 -16.86
C HIS A 54 -11.25 -9.97 -15.59
N GLN A 55 -10.46 -11.05 -15.76
CA GLN A 55 -9.89 -11.79 -14.65
C GLN A 55 -8.82 -10.96 -13.92
N LEU A 56 -7.99 -10.21 -14.67
CA LEU A 56 -6.99 -9.30 -14.08
C LEU A 56 -7.66 -8.24 -13.17
N ALA A 57 -8.73 -7.62 -13.65
CA ALA A 57 -9.52 -6.66 -12.86
C ALA A 57 -10.20 -7.30 -11.65
N ALA A 58 -10.64 -8.55 -11.76
CA ALA A 58 -11.22 -9.28 -10.64
C ALA A 58 -10.20 -9.56 -9.53
N VAL A 59 -8.96 -9.93 -9.88
CA VAL A 59 -7.85 -10.14 -8.91
C VAL A 59 -7.50 -8.86 -8.17
N LEU A 60 -7.32 -7.74 -8.89
CA LEU A 60 -7.13 -6.42 -8.26
C LEU A 60 -8.34 -6.02 -7.41
N GLY A 61 -9.54 -6.37 -7.86
CA GLY A 61 -10.79 -6.14 -7.15
C GLY A 61 -10.86 -6.87 -5.81
N ILE A 62 -10.36 -8.09 -5.72
CA ILE A 62 -10.28 -8.84 -4.46
C ILE A 62 -9.41 -8.08 -3.47
N ALA A 63 -8.22 -7.63 -3.89
CA ALA A 63 -7.36 -6.82 -3.03
C ALA A 63 -8.07 -5.53 -2.59
N LEU A 64 -8.75 -4.84 -3.49
CA LEU A 64 -9.43 -3.58 -3.19
C LEU A 64 -10.54 -3.72 -2.13
N VAL A 65 -11.30 -4.82 -2.17
CA VAL A 65 -12.37 -5.08 -1.19
C VAL A 65 -11.78 -5.40 0.20
N THR A 66 -10.64 -6.10 0.25
CA THR A 66 -10.04 -6.57 1.51
C THR A 66 -9.06 -5.60 2.16
N VAL A 67 -8.63 -4.53 1.46
CA VAL A 67 -7.68 -3.53 1.95
C VAL A 67 -8.07 -2.92 3.31
N GLY A 68 -9.37 -2.79 3.62
CA GLY A 68 -9.87 -2.15 4.84
C GLY A 68 -9.78 -2.99 6.12
N GLU A 69 -9.60 -4.30 6.04
CA GLU A 69 -9.63 -5.19 7.20
C GLU A 69 -8.35 -6.03 7.31
N SER A 70 -7.82 -6.15 8.52
CA SER A 70 -6.62 -6.96 8.79
C SER A 70 -6.86 -8.45 8.53
N VAL A 71 -7.99 -8.99 9.00
CA VAL A 71 -8.37 -10.40 8.79
C VAL A 71 -8.62 -10.69 7.30
N GLY A 72 -9.30 -9.77 6.61
CA GLY A 72 -9.54 -9.86 5.17
C GLY A 72 -8.24 -9.85 4.36
N SER A 73 -7.26 -9.03 4.76
CA SER A 73 -5.94 -8.97 4.13
C SER A 73 -5.19 -10.29 4.27
N GLU A 74 -5.17 -10.91 5.46
CA GLU A 74 -4.55 -12.24 5.64
C GLU A 74 -5.24 -13.35 4.83
N MET A 75 -6.58 -13.34 4.78
CA MET A 75 -7.34 -14.28 3.96
C MET A 75 -6.96 -14.14 2.48
N ALA A 76 -6.84 -12.90 2.01
CA ALA A 76 -6.55 -12.63 0.61
C ALA A 76 -5.12 -13.05 0.20
N VAL A 77 -4.12 -12.88 1.08
CA VAL A 77 -2.75 -13.42 0.82
C VAL A 77 -2.79 -14.93 0.58
N ARG A 78 -3.49 -15.69 1.44
CA ARG A 78 -3.65 -17.15 1.26
C ARG A 78 -4.38 -17.50 -0.04
N THR A 79 -5.38 -16.70 -0.39
CA THR A 79 -6.16 -16.89 -1.62
C THR A 79 -5.30 -16.61 -2.87
N PHE A 80 -4.44 -15.59 -2.80
CA PHE A 80 -3.49 -15.27 -3.86
C PHE A 80 -2.44 -16.36 -4.06
N ASP A 81 -1.97 -17.02 -3.00
CA ASP A 81 -1.07 -18.18 -3.13
C ASP A 81 -1.71 -19.33 -3.93
N HIS A 82 -3.00 -19.60 -3.70
CA HIS A 82 -3.74 -20.56 -4.51
C HIS A 82 -3.87 -20.11 -5.97
N LEU A 83 -4.11 -18.82 -6.22
CA LEU A 83 -4.16 -18.28 -7.58
C LEU A 83 -2.79 -18.31 -8.29
N LEU A 84 -1.68 -18.21 -7.56
CA LEU A 84 -0.34 -18.36 -8.14
C LEU A 84 -0.05 -19.79 -8.59
N GLN A 85 -0.53 -20.78 -7.84
CA GLN A 85 -0.30 -22.20 -8.15
C GLN A 85 -1.20 -22.73 -9.28
N TYR A 86 -2.48 -22.35 -9.28
CA TYR A 86 -3.49 -22.93 -10.18
C TYR A 86 -4.01 -21.96 -11.24
N GLY A 87 -3.64 -20.68 -11.17
CA GLY A 87 -4.13 -19.66 -12.09
C GLY A 87 -3.45 -19.70 -13.46
N GLU A 88 -4.17 -19.20 -14.46
CA GLU A 88 -3.64 -18.94 -15.80
C GLU A 88 -2.57 -17.83 -15.77
N VAL A 89 -1.75 -17.74 -16.83
CA VAL A 89 -0.62 -16.78 -16.89
C VAL A 89 -1.10 -15.33 -16.70
N ASN A 90 -2.28 -14.98 -17.22
CA ASN A 90 -2.87 -13.66 -17.00
C ASN A 90 -3.14 -13.41 -15.51
N VAL A 91 -3.86 -14.30 -14.84
CA VAL A 91 -4.15 -14.21 -13.40
C VAL A 91 -2.85 -14.09 -12.60
N ARG A 92 -1.83 -14.90 -12.93
CA ARG A 92 -0.52 -14.88 -12.28
C ARG A 92 0.20 -13.53 -12.40
N ARG A 93 0.04 -12.81 -13.51
CA ARG A 93 0.60 -11.45 -13.71
C ARG A 93 -0.03 -10.39 -12.80
N ALA A 94 -1.31 -10.53 -12.45
CA ALA A 94 -2.03 -9.58 -11.59
C ALA A 94 -1.78 -9.81 -10.08
N VAL A 95 -1.45 -11.03 -9.66
CA VAL A 95 -1.30 -11.35 -8.24
C VAL A 95 -0.23 -10.52 -7.51
N PRO A 96 1.01 -10.32 -8.03
CA PRO A 96 2.00 -9.49 -7.36
C PRO A 96 1.53 -8.06 -7.12
N LEU A 97 0.81 -7.49 -8.08
CA LEU A 97 0.24 -6.14 -7.99
C LEU A 97 -0.88 -6.07 -6.95
N ALA A 98 -1.71 -7.12 -6.85
CA ALA A 98 -2.76 -7.24 -5.84
C ALA A 98 -2.17 -7.39 -4.42
N LEU A 99 -1.09 -8.15 -4.26
CA LEU A 99 -0.34 -8.23 -3.00
C LEU A 99 0.26 -6.88 -2.60
N ALA A 100 0.79 -6.13 -3.57
CA ALA A 100 1.32 -4.79 -3.31
C ALA A 100 0.24 -3.80 -2.84
N LEU A 101 -0.97 -3.88 -3.38
CA LEU A 101 -2.08 -3.02 -2.99
C LEU A 101 -2.52 -3.24 -1.53
N GLN A 102 -2.40 -4.46 -1.00
CA GLN A 102 -2.75 -4.76 0.38
C GLN A 102 -1.75 -4.20 1.39
N SER A 103 -0.46 -4.23 1.03
CA SER A 103 0.64 -3.88 1.91
C SER A 103 1.45 -2.69 1.39
N VAL A 104 0.76 -1.63 0.94
CA VAL A 104 1.41 -0.41 0.44
C VAL A 104 2.21 0.26 1.56
N SER A 105 3.50 0.54 1.33
CA SER A 105 4.40 1.14 2.32
C SER A 105 4.56 0.37 3.64
N ASN A 106 4.03 -0.86 3.77
CA ASN A 106 4.20 -1.73 4.94
C ASN A 106 5.04 -2.96 4.55
N PRO A 107 6.37 -2.91 4.72
CA PRO A 107 7.25 -3.98 4.31
C PRO A 107 7.18 -5.16 5.31
N GLU A 108 6.30 -6.11 5.03
CA GLU A 108 6.31 -7.40 5.71
C GLU A 108 7.31 -8.35 5.06
N TYR A 109 8.19 -8.95 5.86
CA TYR A 109 9.25 -9.83 5.33
C TYR A 109 8.70 -11.06 4.60
N SER A 110 7.59 -11.63 5.09
CA SER A 110 6.92 -12.76 4.44
C SER A 110 6.53 -12.45 2.99
N LEU A 111 5.91 -11.27 2.76
CA LEU A 111 5.50 -10.81 1.44
C LEU A 111 6.71 -10.44 0.55
N ILE A 112 7.78 -9.90 1.13
CA ILE A 112 9.00 -9.61 0.38
C ILE A 112 9.63 -10.91 -0.14
N ASP A 113 9.63 -11.97 0.67
CA ASP A 113 10.19 -13.27 0.28
C ASP A 113 9.34 -13.99 -0.79
N THR A 114 8.02 -13.85 -0.75
CA THR A 114 7.16 -14.34 -1.84
C THR A 114 7.38 -13.56 -3.13
N LEU A 115 7.37 -12.23 -3.08
CA LEU A 115 7.61 -11.37 -4.24
C LEU A 115 9.02 -11.57 -4.83
N SER A 116 10.05 -11.73 -3.98
CA SER A 116 11.42 -11.96 -4.44
C SER A 116 11.54 -13.23 -5.28
N ARG A 117 10.82 -14.31 -4.92
CA ARG A 117 10.80 -15.53 -5.75
C ARG A 117 10.17 -15.30 -7.12
N LEU A 118 9.15 -14.45 -7.19
CA LEU A 118 8.44 -14.13 -8.44
C LEU A 118 9.24 -13.20 -9.38
N THR A 119 10.24 -12.46 -8.88
CA THR A 119 11.08 -11.58 -9.73
C THR A 119 11.99 -12.32 -10.72
N HIS A 120 12.21 -13.63 -10.51
CA HIS A 120 12.98 -14.51 -11.39
C HIS A 120 12.11 -15.54 -12.14
N ASP A 121 10.79 -15.31 -12.21
CA ASP A 121 9.89 -16.17 -12.99
C ASP A 121 10.24 -16.13 -14.49
N ALA A 122 9.96 -17.21 -15.21
CA ALA A 122 10.23 -17.35 -16.64
C ALA A 122 9.37 -16.44 -17.50
N ASP A 123 8.20 -16.02 -17.01
CA ASP A 123 7.33 -15.05 -17.70
C ASP A 123 7.74 -13.60 -17.36
N ALA A 124 8.14 -12.86 -18.39
CA ALA A 124 8.56 -11.46 -18.27
C ALA A 124 7.49 -10.56 -17.64
N GLY A 125 6.20 -10.80 -17.96
CA GLY A 125 5.10 -10.01 -17.40
C GLY A 125 4.97 -10.17 -15.88
N VAL A 126 5.05 -11.41 -15.37
CA VAL A 126 5.03 -11.67 -13.91
C VAL A 126 6.24 -11.06 -13.22
N ALA A 127 7.43 -11.21 -13.81
CA ALA A 127 8.67 -10.67 -13.25
C ALA A 127 8.61 -9.14 -13.13
N GLN A 128 8.14 -8.44 -14.17
CA GLN A 128 7.95 -6.99 -14.16
C GLN A 128 6.93 -6.53 -13.12
N SER A 129 5.77 -7.20 -13.05
CA SER A 129 4.75 -6.93 -12.03
C SER A 129 5.30 -7.14 -10.62
N ALA A 130 6.10 -8.18 -10.39
CA ALA A 130 6.70 -8.49 -9.09
C ALA A 130 7.75 -7.44 -8.67
N ILE A 131 8.58 -6.96 -9.61
CA ILE A 131 9.56 -5.91 -9.34
C ILE A 131 8.86 -4.60 -8.97
N LEU A 132 7.81 -4.22 -9.71
CA LEU A 132 7.02 -3.03 -9.41
C LEU A 132 6.32 -3.16 -8.04
N ALA A 133 5.73 -4.33 -7.77
CA ALA A 133 5.10 -4.66 -6.50
C ALA A 133 6.08 -4.51 -5.32
N LEU A 134 7.31 -5.00 -5.47
CA LEU A 134 8.35 -4.88 -4.45
C LEU A 134 8.69 -3.41 -4.13
N GLY A 135 8.73 -2.56 -5.15
CA GLY A 135 8.90 -1.11 -5.00
C GLY A 135 7.74 -0.43 -4.27
N LEU A 136 6.49 -0.81 -4.59
CA LEU A 136 5.28 -0.25 -3.96
C LEU A 136 5.10 -0.67 -2.49
N VAL A 137 5.37 -1.93 -2.16
CA VAL A 137 5.31 -2.43 -0.77
C VAL A 137 6.30 -1.70 0.12
N SER A 138 7.47 -1.36 -0.43
CA SER A 138 8.55 -0.71 0.33
C SER A 138 8.61 0.80 0.12
N ALA A 139 7.60 1.40 -0.52
CA ALA A 139 7.62 2.80 -0.91
C ALA A 139 7.86 3.71 0.31
N GLY A 140 8.86 4.59 0.23
CA GLY A 140 9.16 5.54 1.30
C GLY A 140 9.75 4.96 2.58
N THR A 141 9.96 3.65 2.67
CA THR A 141 10.44 3.02 3.91
C THR A 141 11.96 2.93 4.00
N ASN A 142 12.66 3.09 2.88
CA ASN A 142 14.12 2.95 2.79
C ASN A 142 14.64 1.65 3.44
N ASN A 143 13.91 0.54 3.29
CA ASN A 143 14.28 -0.75 3.85
C ASN A 143 15.57 -1.29 3.19
N SER A 144 16.59 -1.57 3.99
CA SER A 144 17.92 -2.00 3.53
C SER A 144 17.89 -3.33 2.78
N ARG A 145 17.03 -4.27 3.19
CA ARG A 145 16.91 -5.59 2.55
C ARG A 145 16.40 -5.47 1.11
N VAL A 146 15.32 -4.70 0.91
CA VAL A 146 14.73 -4.48 -0.41
C VAL A 146 15.65 -3.64 -1.29
N ALA A 147 16.38 -2.68 -0.71
CA ALA A 147 17.44 -1.96 -1.43
C ALA A 147 18.52 -2.90 -1.98
N GLY A 148 18.95 -3.88 -1.18
CA GLY A 148 19.90 -4.91 -1.59
C GLY A 148 19.37 -5.77 -2.74
N LEU A 149 18.13 -6.26 -2.61
CA LEU A 149 17.48 -7.07 -3.65
C LEU A 149 17.32 -6.30 -4.97
N LEU A 150 16.85 -5.06 -4.94
CA LEU A 150 16.68 -4.23 -6.14
C LEU A 150 18.02 -3.88 -6.81
N ARG A 151 19.13 -3.82 -6.07
CA ARG A 151 20.47 -3.66 -6.66
C ARG A 151 20.90 -4.93 -7.40
N GLN A 152 20.73 -6.09 -6.79
CA GLN A 152 21.02 -7.38 -7.43
C GLN A 152 20.19 -7.59 -8.69
N LEU A 153 18.90 -7.24 -8.66
CA LEU A 153 18.00 -7.30 -9.82
C LEU A 153 18.43 -6.35 -10.94
N SER A 154 18.97 -5.18 -10.60
CA SER A 154 19.49 -4.23 -11.60
C SER A 154 20.72 -4.77 -12.32
N GLU A 155 21.58 -5.54 -11.64
CA GLU A 155 22.74 -6.18 -12.27
C GLU A 155 22.30 -7.36 -13.15
N PHE A 156 21.36 -8.17 -12.65
CA PHE A 156 20.81 -9.33 -13.37
C PHE A 156 20.12 -8.92 -14.68
N TYR A 157 19.20 -7.95 -14.64
CA TYR A 157 18.46 -7.47 -15.82
C TYR A 157 19.19 -6.36 -16.61
N SER A 158 20.50 -6.22 -16.47
CA SER A 158 21.28 -5.17 -17.15
C SER A 158 21.18 -5.19 -18.68
N ARG A 159 20.90 -6.36 -19.28
CA ARG A 159 20.77 -6.54 -20.74
C ARG A 159 19.39 -6.21 -21.28
N GLU A 160 18.35 -6.23 -20.44
CA GLU A 160 16.96 -6.04 -20.87
C GLU A 160 16.45 -4.67 -20.42
N ALA A 161 16.29 -3.76 -21.40
CA ALA A 161 15.94 -2.36 -21.13
C ALA A 161 14.59 -2.21 -20.39
N ASN A 162 13.59 -3.02 -20.74
CA ASN A 162 12.25 -2.96 -20.15
C ASN A 162 12.26 -3.35 -18.66
N HIS A 163 12.89 -4.46 -18.31
CA HIS A 163 13.03 -4.89 -16.92
C HIS A 163 13.87 -3.90 -16.10
N LEU A 164 14.97 -3.40 -16.68
CA LEU A 164 15.81 -2.40 -16.03
C LEU A 164 15.05 -1.10 -15.75
N PHE A 165 14.17 -0.67 -16.64
CA PHE A 165 13.32 0.50 -16.44
C PHE A 165 12.38 0.33 -15.23
N VAL A 166 11.73 -0.83 -15.09
CA VAL A 166 10.87 -1.15 -13.94
C VAL A 166 11.67 -1.20 -12.64
N VAL A 167 12.85 -1.83 -12.64
CA VAL A 167 13.73 -1.88 -11.46
C VAL A 167 14.10 -0.47 -10.99
N ARG A 168 14.40 0.45 -11.91
CA ARG A 168 14.70 1.85 -11.57
C ARG A 168 13.50 2.58 -10.98
N ILE A 169 12.30 2.36 -11.51
CA ILE A 169 11.06 2.90 -10.92
C ILE A 169 10.88 2.37 -9.48
N ALA A 170 11.05 1.06 -9.28
CA ALA A 170 10.94 0.44 -7.96
C ALA A 170 11.97 1.00 -6.96
N GLN A 171 13.21 1.24 -7.40
CA GLN A 171 14.24 1.91 -6.60
C GLN A 171 13.85 3.37 -6.27
N GLY A 172 13.23 4.07 -7.22
CA GLY A 172 12.69 5.41 -7.01
C GLY A 172 11.58 5.43 -5.94
N PHE A 173 10.68 4.46 -5.94
CA PHE A 173 9.65 4.32 -4.92
C PHE A 173 10.24 4.01 -3.54
N LEU A 174 11.23 3.11 -3.45
CA LEU A 174 11.88 2.78 -2.18
C LEU A 174 12.50 4.02 -1.50
N HIS A 175 13.17 4.87 -2.28
CA HIS A 175 13.85 6.07 -1.79
C HIS A 175 13.04 7.35 -1.95
N MET A 176 11.72 7.25 -2.10
CA MET A 176 10.84 8.41 -2.33
C MET A 176 10.99 9.43 -1.20
N GLY A 177 11.31 10.69 -1.57
CA GLY A 177 11.61 11.75 -0.61
C GLY A 177 12.76 11.40 0.37
N LYS A 178 13.73 10.57 -0.03
CA LYS A 178 14.79 9.99 0.83
C LYS A 178 14.25 9.14 2.00
N GLY A 179 13.03 8.61 1.89
CA GLY A 179 12.35 7.88 2.95
C GLY A 179 11.42 8.73 3.83
N LEU A 180 11.16 9.98 3.41
CA LEU A 180 10.28 10.91 4.13
C LEU A 180 8.83 10.88 3.63
N ILE A 181 8.57 10.35 2.44
CA ILE A 181 7.25 10.33 1.81
C ILE A 181 6.80 8.88 1.66
N THR A 182 5.60 8.56 2.11
CA THR A 182 4.93 7.24 1.98
C THR A 182 3.78 7.31 0.97
N LEU A 183 3.29 6.14 0.54
CA LEU A 183 2.14 5.98 -0.37
C LEU A 183 0.90 5.37 0.31
N HIS A 184 0.90 5.29 1.65
CA HIS A 184 -0.14 4.59 2.38
C HIS A 184 -1.49 5.31 2.23
N PRO A 185 -2.58 4.63 1.79
CA PRO A 185 -3.86 5.28 1.50
C PRO A 185 -4.72 5.54 2.75
N PHE A 186 -4.35 5.00 3.91
CA PHE A 186 -5.07 5.25 5.16
C PHE A 186 -4.43 6.34 6.00
N HIS A 187 -5.30 7.06 6.68
CA HIS A 187 -4.98 8.12 7.63
C HIS A 187 -5.53 7.78 9.03
N SER A 188 -4.88 8.31 10.08
CA SER A 188 -5.30 8.19 11.49
C SER A 188 -5.40 6.74 11.95
N ASP A 189 -4.25 6.09 12.18
CA ASP A 189 -4.14 4.73 12.72
C ASP A 189 -5.00 3.70 11.96
N ARG A 190 -4.99 3.81 10.62
CA ARG A 190 -5.71 2.95 9.65
C ARG A 190 -7.24 3.03 9.69
N LEU A 191 -7.82 4.00 10.40
CA LEU A 191 -9.27 4.13 10.52
C LEU A 191 -9.94 4.74 9.29
N ILE A 192 -9.28 5.71 8.63
CA ILE A 192 -9.89 6.48 7.55
C ILE A 192 -9.19 6.15 6.22
N LEU A 193 -9.95 5.60 5.28
CA LEU A 193 -9.47 5.35 3.92
C LEU A 193 -9.64 6.61 3.05
N SER A 194 -8.53 7.17 2.54
CA SER A 194 -8.59 8.25 1.56
C SER A 194 -8.91 7.69 0.17
N ARG A 195 -10.10 8.02 -0.33
CA ARG A 195 -10.58 7.59 -1.66
C ARG A 195 -9.70 8.15 -2.78
N VAL A 196 -9.11 9.34 -2.58
CA VAL A 196 -8.27 10.01 -3.59
C VAL A 196 -6.92 9.30 -3.73
N ALA A 197 -6.25 9.00 -2.62
CA ALA A 197 -4.98 8.27 -2.62
C ALA A 197 -5.15 6.87 -3.25
N LEU A 198 -6.23 6.17 -2.86
CA LEU A 198 -6.56 4.86 -3.41
C LEU A 198 -6.82 4.92 -4.92
N SER A 199 -7.52 5.95 -5.42
CA SER A 199 -7.78 6.11 -6.85
C SER A 199 -6.50 6.32 -7.68
N GLY A 200 -5.51 7.05 -7.14
CA GLY A 200 -4.22 7.25 -7.80
C GLY A 200 -3.41 5.96 -7.87
N LEU A 201 -3.38 5.20 -6.78
CA LEU A 201 -2.74 3.88 -6.75
C LEU A 201 -3.43 2.90 -7.72
N LEU A 202 -4.77 2.88 -7.74
CA LEU A 202 -5.52 2.02 -8.65
C LEU A 202 -5.25 2.37 -10.12
N ALA A 203 -5.10 3.66 -10.47
CA ALA A 203 -4.77 4.06 -11.83
C ALA A 203 -3.40 3.51 -12.27
N VAL A 204 -2.40 3.57 -11.38
CA VAL A 204 -1.07 3.00 -11.64
C VAL A 204 -1.11 1.48 -11.75
N LEU A 205 -1.87 0.80 -10.88
CA LEU A 205 -1.99 -0.66 -10.88
C LEU A 205 -2.72 -1.19 -12.12
N HIS A 206 -3.78 -0.51 -12.57
CA HIS A 206 -4.47 -0.89 -13.82
C HIS A 206 -3.61 -0.62 -15.05
N ALA A 207 -2.79 0.44 -15.06
CA ALA A 207 -1.79 0.64 -16.10
C ALA A 207 -0.72 -0.47 -16.07
N ALA A 208 -0.29 -0.90 -14.88
CA ALA A 208 0.68 -1.97 -14.70
C ALA A 208 0.17 -3.38 -15.09
N LEU A 209 -1.11 -3.56 -15.42
CA LEU A 209 -1.60 -4.85 -15.94
C LEU A 209 -1.11 -5.14 -17.37
N ASP A 210 -0.84 -4.11 -18.17
CA ASP A 210 -0.27 -4.21 -19.53
C ASP A 210 0.90 -3.23 -19.66
N MET A 211 2.02 -3.57 -18.99
CA MET A 211 3.21 -2.71 -18.88
C MET A 211 3.86 -2.42 -20.24
N GLU A 212 3.79 -3.38 -21.17
CA GLU A 212 4.40 -3.25 -22.51
C GLU A 212 3.77 -2.13 -23.32
N LYS A 213 2.43 -2.05 -23.35
CA LYS A 213 1.74 -1.06 -24.19
C LYS A 213 1.51 0.28 -23.49
N THR A 214 1.42 0.28 -22.17
CA THR A 214 1.07 1.50 -21.41
C THR A 214 2.32 2.20 -20.88
N ILE A 215 3.12 1.51 -20.06
CA ILE A 215 4.22 2.08 -19.29
C ILE A 215 5.50 2.17 -20.11
N PHE A 216 5.74 1.33 -21.12
CA PHE A 216 6.97 1.41 -21.93
C PHE A 216 6.82 2.22 -23.22
N ASP A 217 5.61 2.32 -23.77
CA ASP A 217 5.41 2.91 -25.11
C ASP A 217 4.85 4.35 -25.05
N ASN A 218 3.55 4.53 -24.81
CA ASN A 218 2.90 5.83 -25.03
C ASN A 218 2.53 6.62 -23.76
N SER A 219 2.39 5.95 -22.61
CA SER A 219 1.70 6.53 -21.45
C SER A 219 2.50 6.45 -20.14
N HIS A 220 3.76 6.87 -20.17
CA HIS A 220 4.59 7.02 -18.96
C HIS A 220 3.95 7.94 -17.90
N TYR A 221 3.12 8.89 -18.33
CA TYR A 221 2.51 9.89 -17.45
C TYR A 221 1.55 9.31 -16.41
N PHE A 222 1.02 8.10 -16.62
CA PHE A 222 0.16 7.45 -15.62
C PHE A 222 0.88 7.20 -14.29
N LEU A 223 2.21 7.12 -14.29
CA LEU A 223 2.99 7.05 -13.05
C LEU A 223 2.85 8.31 -12.18
N TYR A 224 2.59 9.48 -12.77
CA TYR A 224 2.37 10.71 -12.00
C TYR A 224 1.06 10.71 -11.22
N CYS A 225 0.10 9.84 -11.55
CA CYS A 225 -1.11 9.67 -10.74
C CYS A 225 -0.80 9.22 -9.30
N ILE A 226 0.40 8.68 -9.05
CA ILE A 226 0.84 8.28 -7.71
C ILE A 226 1.04 9.47 -6.76
N VAL A 227 1.20 10.68 -7.29
CA VAL A 227 1.37 11.91 -6.49
C VAL A 227 0.18 12.15 -5.56
N THR A 228 -1.02 11.71 -5.93
CA THR A 228 -2.21 11.86 -5.06
C THR A 228 -2.16 11.00 -3.80
N ALA A 229 -1.30 9.97 -3.78
CA ALA A 229 -1.08 9.10 -2.63
C ALA A 229 0.16 9.48 -1.81
N MET A 230 0.97 10.45 -2.27
CA MET A 230 2.19 10.86 -1.57
C MET A 230 1.86 11.65 -0.31
N GLN A 231 2.29 11.15 0.84
CA GLN A 231 2.12 11.82 2.14
C GLN A 231 3.43 11.83 2.94
N PRO A 232 3.73 12.92 3.69
CA PRO A 232 4.90 12.96 4.55
C PRO A 232 4.71 12.06 5.79
N ARG A 233 5.76 11.31 6.15
CA ARG A 233 5.79 10.34 7.26
C ARG A 233 6.28 10.93 8.59
N MET A 234 6.77 12.17 8.57
CA MET A 234 7.37 12.81 9.74
C MET A 234 6.31 13.32 10.72
N LEU A 235 6.53 13.05 12.01
CA LEU A 235 5.81 13.69 13.11
C LEU A 235 6.47 15.02 13.43
N ILE A 236 5.74 16.11 13.22
CA ILE A 236 6.15 17.48 13.53
C ILE A 236 5.19 18.03 14.58
N THR A 237 5.74 18.57 15.64
CA THR A 237 4.97 19.28 16.67
C THR A 237 5.09 20.78 16.44
N VAL A 238 3.95 21.47 16.44
CA VAL A 238 3.84 22.92 16.28
C VAL A 238 3.09 23.52 17.46
N ASP A 239 3.44 24.75 17.84
CA ASP A 239 2.71 25.53 18.83
C ASP A 239 1.43 26.14 18.23
N GLU A 240 0.54 26.71 19.05
CA GLU A 240 -0.70 27.38 18.60
C GLU A 240 -0.44 28.53 17.61
N GLN A 241 0.77 29.08 17.64
CA GLN A 241 1.23 30.16 16.76
C GLN A 241 1.88 29.67 15.46
N GLY A 242 1.93 28.35 15.24
CA GLY A 242 2.51 27.74 14.04
C GLY A 242 4.04 27.65 14.03
N ASN A 243 4.71 27.93 15.15
CA ASN A 243 6.15 27.75 15.29
C ASN A 243 6.49 26.29 15.60
N PRO A 244 7.54 25.71 14.99
CA PRO A 244 7.97 24.35 15.29
C PRO A 244 8.52 24.28 16.72
N LEU A 245 8.02 23.34 17.51
CA LEU A 245 8.42 23.14 18.89
C LEU A 245 9.01 21.73 19.05
N PRO A 246 10.30 21.58 19.38
CA PRO A 246 10.90 20.26 19.60
C PRO A 246 10.45 19.72 20.96
N VAL A 247 9.47 18.82 20.94
CA VAL A 247 9.00 18.07 22.11
C VAL A 247 9.49 16.63 22.06
N SER A 248 9.82 16.08 23.23
CA SER A 248 10.20 14.69 23.39
C SER A 248 8.99 13.76 23.26
N VAL A 249 9.07 12.81 22.34
CA VAL A 249 8.07 11.77 22.06
C VAL A 249 8.69 10.40 22.24
N ARG A 250 7.92 9.48 22.82
CA ARG A 250 8.24 8.05 22.84
C ARG A 250 7.62 7.39 21.63
N VAL A 251 8.40 6.61 20.89
CA VAL A 251 7.94 5.88 19.72
C VAL A 251 8.04 4.39 20.01
N GLY A 252 6.98 3.64 19.68
CA GLY A 252 6.89 2.22 19.95
C GLY A 252 5.85 1.54 19.08
N GLN A 253 5.84 0.21 19.06
CA GLN A 253 4.81 -0.51 18.30
C GLN A 253 3.44 -0.31 18.99
N ALA A 254 2.39 -0.12 18.20
CA ALA A 254 1.04 0.03 18.75
C ALA A 254 0.60 -1.24 19.51
N VAL A 255 0.05 -1.06 20.71
CA VAL A 255 -0.54 -2.12 21.55
C VAL A 255 -2.00 -1.82 21.81
N GLU A 256 -2.85 -2.84 21.70
CA GLU A 256 -4.25 -2.71 22.11
C GLU A 256 -4.36 -2.61 23.64
N VAL A 257 -4.99 -1.53 24.06
CA VAL A 257 -5.11 -1.09 25.45
C VAL A 257 -6.34 -1.74 26.13
N VAL A 258 -7.22 -2.37 25.34
CA VAL A 258 -8.48 -2.95 25.82
C VAL A 258 -8.21 -4.17 26.70
N GLY A 259 -8.73 -4.16 27.93
CA GLY A 259 -8.61 -5.27 28.88
C GLY A 259 -7.39 -5.22 29.80
N GLN A 260 -6.53 -4.20 29.69
CA GLN A 260 -5.41 -4.01 30.60
C GLN A 260 -5.85 -3.23 31.86
N ALA A 261 -5.49 -3.73 33.04
CA ALA A 261 -5.78 -3.06 34.31
C ALA A 261 -4.76 -1.93 34.59
N GLY A 262 -5.25 -0.77 35.04
CA GLY A 262 -4.42 0.37 35.46
C GLY A 262 -4.49 1.58 34.52
N ARG A 263 -3.37 2.28 34.34
CA ARG A 263 -3.16 3.31 33.29
C ARG A 263 -2.33 2.69 32.15
N PRO A 264 -2.95 1.90 31.27
CA PRO A 264 -2.23 1.21 30.21
C PRO A 264 -1.71 2.20 29.16
N LYS A 265 -0.52 1.93 28.63
CA LYS A 265 0.10 2.71 27.55
C LYS A 265 -0.23 2.09 26.20
N SER A 266 -0.36 2.93 25.17
CA SER A 266 -0.69 2.48 23.81
C SER A 266 0.52 2.04 22.98
N ILE A 267 1.74 2.18 23.51
CA ILE A 267 3.00 1.89 22.82
C ILE A 267 3.86 0.83 23.54
N THR A 268 4.58 0.01 22.76
CA THR A 268 5.71 -0.77 23.26
C THR A 268 7.00 0.04 23.16
N GLY A 269 7.58 0.45 24.29
CA GLY A 269 8.92 1.02 24.31
C GLY A 269 9.08 2.26 25.18
N PHE A 270 10.34 2.52 25.54
CA PHE A 270 10.73 3.62 26.42
C PHE A 270 11.70 4.60 25.74
N GLN A 271 12.11 4.34 24.49
CA GLN A 271 13.04 5.21 23.79
C GLN A 271 12.38 6.56 23.49
N THR A 272 13.01 7.62 23.98
CA THR A 272 12.59 9.00 23.77
C THR A 272 13.38 9.59 22.61
N HIS A 273 12.65 10.18 21.67
CA HIS A 273 13.20 10.94 20.56
C HIS A 273 12.64 12.36 20.61
N ASN A 274 13.41 13.34 20.12
CA ASN A 274 12.90 14.70 19.95
C ASN A 274 12.34 14.85 18.54
N THR A 275 11.18 15.50 18.43
CA THR A 275 10.59 15.87 17.13
C THR A 275 11.52 16.79 16.32
N PRO A 276 11.57 16.63 14.98
CA PRO A 276 10.76 15.74 14.14
C PRO A 276 11.25 14.29 14.11
N VAL A 277 10.32 13.33 14.22
CA VAL A 277 10.63 11.89 14.21
C VAL A 277 9.94 11.20 13.05
N LEU A 278 10.60 10.20 12.45
CA LEU A 278 9.99 9.34 11.43
C LEU A 278 9.29 8.15 12.10
N LEU A 279 7.97 8.07 11.95
CA LEU A 279 7.16 6.98 12.53
C LEU A 279 7.04 5.83 11.54
N ASN A 280 7.31 4.59 11.94
CA ASN A 280 6.99 3.43 11.08
C ASN A 280 5.51 3.12 11.00
N VAL A 281 5.11 2.35 9.99
CA VAL A 281 3.68 2.10 9.67
C VAL A 281 2.94 1.28 10.76
N LYS A 282 3.69 0.69 11.71
CA LYS A 282 3.15 0.01 12.90
C LYS A 282 3.52 0.72 14.20
N ASP A 283 4.26 1.81 14.11
CA ASP A 283 4.70 2.57 15.26
C ASP A 283 3.66 3.63 15.60
N ARG A 284 3.46 3.83 16.89
CA ARG A 284 2.65 4.89 17.45
C ARG A 284 3.54 5.74 18.34
N ALA A 285 3.25 7.04 18.39
CA ALA A 285 3.96 7.98 19.25
C ALA A 285 3.07 8.39 20.43
N GLU A 286 3.71 8.58 21.58
CA GLU A 286 3.13 9.25 22.76
C GLU A 286 4.07 10.37 23.22
N LEU A 287 3.52 11.43 23.80
CA LEU A 287 4.33 12.49 24.42
C LEU A 287 5.06 11.94 25.65
N ALA A 288 6.33 12.31 25.81
CA ALA A 288 7.13 11.88 26.96
C ALA A 288 6.93 12.78 28.18
N THR A 289 6.54 14.04 27.97
CA THR A 289 6.37 15.08 28.99
C THR A 289 4.93 15.60 29.02
N ASP A 290 4.43 15.91 30.22
CA ASP A 290 3.09 16.46 30.45
C ASP A 290 3.03 18.01 30.32
N GLU A 291 4.16 18.63 29.91
CA GLU A 291 4.29 20.07 29.66
C GLU A 291 3.33 20.57 28.57
N TYR A 292 3.03 19.69 27.61
CA TYR A 292 2.23 20.01 26.44
C TYR A 292 1.10 18.99 26.28
N ILE A 293 -0.10 19.49 26.03
CA ILE A 293 -1.27 18.68 25.70
C ILE A 293 -1.44 18.71 24.19
N ALA A 294 -1.48 17.55 23.55
CA ALA A 294 -1.85 17.44 22.14
C ALA A 294 -3.35 17.67 21.97
N LEU A 295 -3.73 18.48 20.98
CA LEU A 295 -5.13 18.67 20.60
C LEU A 295 -5.73 17.44 19.88
N THR A 296 -4.87 16.56 19.35
CA THR A 296 -5.28 15.34 18.65
C THR A 296 -4.98 14.09 19.48
N ASN A 297 -5.92 13.14 19.48
CA ASN A 297 -5.77 11.85 20.19
C ASN A 297 -4.72 10.93 19.53
N VAL A 298 -4.39 11.18 18.27
CA VAL A 298 -3.39 10.43 17.50
C VAL A 298 -2.29 11.41 17.10
N LEU A 299 -1.04 11.04 17.39
CA LEU A 299 0.14 11.81 17.05
C LEU A 299 0.68 11.34 15.68
N GLU A 300 0.08 11.85 14.60
CA GLU A 300 0.49 11.58 13.22
C GLU A 300 0.65 12.89 12.45
N GLY A 301 1.70 13.00 11.62
CA GLY A 301 1.91 14.16 10.76
C GLY A 301 2.18 15.44 11.56
N ILE A 302 1.30 16.45 11.42
CA ILE A 302 1.45 17.74 12.10
C ILE A 302 0.53 17.75 13.31
N VAL A 303 1.13 17.81 14.51
CA VAL A 303 0.40 17.87 15.78
C VAL A 303 0.53 19.26 16.37
N ILE A 304 -0.62 19.88 16.68
CA ILE A 304 -0.66 21.13 17.43
C ILE A 304 -0.63 20.81 18.93
N LEU A 305 0.36 21.36 19.60
CA LEU A 305 0.53 21.26 21.04
C LEU A 305 0.06 22.54 21.71
N ARG A 306 -0.70 22.40 22.79
CA ARG A 306 -1.07 23.49 23.70
C ARG A 306 -0.24 23.36 24.97
N LYS A 307 0.32 24.46 25.47
CA LYS A 307 0.96 24.49 26.80
C LYS A 307 -0.07 24.14 27.87
N ASN A 308 0.27 23.19 28.72
CA ASN A 308 -0.60 22.78 29.80
C ASN A 308 -0.67 23.88 30.88
N PRO A 309 -1.85 24.46 31.18
CA PRO A 309 -1.98 25.49 32.21
C PRO A 309 -1.80 24.97 33.64
N ASP A 310 -1.93 23.66 33.86
CA ASP A 310 -1.82 23.03 35.18
C ASP A 310 -0.43 22.42 35.45
N PHE A 311 0.54 22.64 34.55
CA PHE A 311 1.88 22.08 34.69
C PHE A 311 2.67 22.79 35.78
N GLN A 312 2.84 22.13 36.93
CA GLN A 312 3.89 22.47 37.89
C GLN A 312 5.16 21.71 37.47
N PRO A 313 6.30 22.39 37.30
CA PRO A 313 7.56 21.70 37.08
C PRO A 313 7.85 20.85 38.32
N ASP A 314 7.96 19.54 38.14
CA ASP A 314 8.47 18.65 39.18
C ASP A 314 9.87 19.15 39.58
N ALA A 315 10.02 19.46 40.87
CA ALA A 315 11.26 19.90 41.50
C ALA A 315 12.29 18.77 41.62
#